data_AF-A0A6P0XL06-F1
#
_entry.id   AF-A0A6P0XL06-F1
#
_cell.length_a   1.000
_cell.length_b   1.000
_cell.length_c   1.000
_cell.angle_alpha   90.00
_cell.angle_beta   90.00
_cell.angle_gamma   90.00
#
_symmetry.space_group_name_H-M   'P 1'
#
loop_
_entity.id
_entity.type
_entity.pdbx_description
1 polymer ?
#
loop_
_entity_poly.entity_id
_entity_poly.type
_entity_poly.pdbx_seq_one_letter_code
_entity_poly.pdbx_strand_id
1 'polypeptide(L)'
;HTTGGYNLYTHVTNKWAFDLQDTDVYWCTADVGWITGHSYIVYGPLSNGATSLMYEGAPRASNPGCLWDVVEKYGVTIFYTAPTAIRALMKMGEQHPNSRNLTSLRLLGTVGEPINPEAWMWYHRVIGDSKCPIVDTWWQTETGGFMLTPLPGATPTKPGSATFPFPGIIADIVNQEGESVDGSSGGYLVIKHPWPSMMRTVYGDNDRFRRTYWEYLSPKNGEYLYFAGDGARKDEDGYFWVMGRVDDVINVAGHRLGTMEVESALVSHPAVAEAAVVGKPDEVKGEEIVAFVTLEGEREPDEALEKELKQHVVQEIGAIARPGEIRFTEDLPKTRSGKIIRRLLRSLAAGQEIAGDTSTLQDRSVLDKLRGGA
;
A
#
# COMPACT_ATOMS: atom_id res chain seq x y z
N HIS A 1 -4.31 17.63 13.36
CA HIS A 1 -3.65 18.57 12.42
C HIS A 1 -3.93 20.02 12.82
N THR A 2 -3.15 20.98 12.32
CA THR A 2 -3.41 22.44 12.49
C THR A 2 -4.16 23.00 11.29
N THR A 3 -4.78 24.19 11.39
CA THR A 3 -5.55 24.78 10.27
C THR A 3 -4.68 25.20 9.08
N GLY A 4 -3.77 26.16 9.27
CA GLY A 4 -3.04 26.79 8.15
C GLY A 4 -2.13 25.83 7.40
N GLY A 5 -1.21 25.17 8.11
CA GLY A 5 -0.24 24.26 7.49
C GLY A 5 -0.87 23.02 6.85
N TYR A 6 -1.96 22.49 7.43
CA TYR A 6 -2.68 21.35 6.84
C TYR A 6 -3.37 21.75 5.55
N ASN A 7 -4.17 22.82 5.57
CA ASN A 7 -4.92 23.25 4.39
C ASN A 7 -3.99 23.71 3.25
N LEU A 8 -2.89 24.41 3.59
CA LEU A 8 -1.89 24.78 2.59
C LEU A 8 -1.30 23.54 1.90
N TYR A 9 -0.91 22.54 2.67
CA TYR A 9 -0.26 21.36 2.11
C TYR A 9 -1.24 20.53 1.27
N THR A 10 -2.46 20.27 1.76
CA THR A 10 -3.47 19.52 1.00
C THR A 10 -3.90 20.24 -0.27
N HIS A 11 -3.97 21.58 -0.24
CA HIS A 11 -4.19 22.41 -1.43
C HIS A 11 -3.10 22.17 -2.47
N VAL A 12 -1.83 22.32 -2.07
CA VAL A 12 -0.68 22.22 -2.98
C VAL A 12 -0.50 20.80 -3.50
N THR A 13 -0.55 19.78 -2.64
CA THR A 13 -0.38 18.39 -3.04
C THR A 13 -1.50 17.93 -3.96
N ASN A 14 -2.75 18.32 -3.69
CA ASN A 14 -3.86 17.99 -4.58
C ASN A 14 -3.70 18.67 -5.94
N LYS A 15 -3.32 19.96 -5.97
CA LYS A 15 -3.12 20.71 -7.21
C LYS A 15 -2.00 20.13 -8.07
N TRP A 16 -0.84 19.86 -7.47
CA TRP A 16 0.35 19.49 -8.25
C TRP A 16 0.38 18.01 -8.60
N ALA A 17 0.06 17.12 -7.65
CA ALA A 17 0.13 15.69 -7.91
C ALA A 17 -0.98 15.22 -8.87
N PHE A 18 -2.14 15.86 -8.86
CA PHE A 18 -3.21 15.55 -9.82
C PHE A 18 -3.26 16.52 -11.00
N ASP A 19 -2.30 17.44 -11.11
CA ASP A 19 -2.28 18.49 -12.15
C ASP A 19 -3.66 19.16 -12.30
N LEU A 20 -4.28 19.52 -11.18
CA LEU A 20 -5.69 19.89 -11.14
C LEU A 20 -5.97 21.17 -11.94
N GLN A 21 -6.95 21.08 -12.83
CA GLN A 21 -7.44 22.12 -13.72
C GLN A 21 -8.84 22.59 -13.30
N ASP A 22 -9.19 23.82 -13.64
CA ASP A 22 -10.50 24.42 -13.30
C ASP A 22 -11.69 23.64 -13.91
N THR A 23 -11.44 22.87 -14.96
CA THR A 23 -12.44 22.05 -15.66
C THR A 23 -12.55 20.62 -15.13
N ASP A 24 -11.76 20.23 -14.12
CA ASP A 24 -11.74 18.85 -13.65
C ASP A 24 -12.97 18.48 -12.82
N VAL A 25 -13.44 17.26 -13.08
CA VAL A 25 -14.34 16.52 -12.20
C VAL A 25 -13.50 15.47 -11.50
N TYR A 26 -13.10 15.80 -10.27
CA TYR A 26 -12.22 14.98 -9.46
C TYR A 26 -13.03 14.01 -8.60
N TRP A 27 -12.66 12.73 -8.61
CA TRP A 27 -13.29 11.73 -7.77
C TRP A 27 -12.26 10.91 -6.97
N CYS A 28 -12.31 11.07 -5.65
CA CYS A 28 -11.67 10.17 -4.70
C CYS A 28 -12.70 9.20 -4.13
N THR A 29 -12.44 7.89 -4.21
CA THR A 29 -13.37 6.84 -3.76
C THR A 29 -13.24 6.48 -2.28
N ALA A 30 -12.36 7.16 -1.53
CA ALA A 30 -12.18 6.91 -0.11
C ALA A 30 -13.44 7.26 0.69
N ASP A 31 -13.54 6.73 1.91
CA ASP A 31 -14.54 7.19 2.87
C ASP A 31 -14.03 8.41 3.66
N VAL A 32 -14.93 9.33 4.01
CA VAL A 32 -14.62 10.56 4.77
C VAL A 32 -14.11 10.28 6.18
N GLY A 33 -14.34 9.09 6.73
CA GLY A 33 -13.78 8.63 8.00
C GLY A 33 -12.26 8.39 7.99
N TRP A 34 -11.62 8.37 6.82
CA TRP A 34 -10.17 8.23 6.69
C TRP A 34 -9.49 9.55 6.31
N ILE A 35 -8.18 9.66 6.59
CA ILE A 35 -7.40 10.86 6.26
C ILE A 35 -7.45 11.21 4.76
N THR A 36 -7.55 10.21 3.88
CA THR A 36 -7.74 10.40 2.44
C THR A 36 -9.02 11.17 2.15
N GLY A 37 -10.13 10.84 2.80
CA GLY A 37 -11.38 11.57 2.63
C GLY A 37 -11.31 13.00 3.16
N HIS A 38 -10.64 13.21 4.29
CA HIS A 38 -10.41 14.56 4.80
C HIS A 38 -9.62 15.40 3.79
N SER A 39 -8.43 14.91 3.43
CA SER A 39 -7.44 15.68 2.67
C SER A 39 -7.79 15.79 1.20
N TYR A 40 -8.41 14.76 0.62
CA TYR A 40 -8.55 14.58 -0.82
C TYR A 40 -9.97 14.22 -1.28
N ILE A 41 -10.99 14.33 -0.43
CA ILE A 41 -12.39 14.55 -0.87
C ILE A 41 -12.80 15.98 -0.54
N VAL A 42 -12.46 16.44 0.67
CA VAL A 42 -12.91 17.73 1.20
C VAL A 42 -11.85 18.82 1.03
N TYR A 43 -10.80 18.85 1.86
CA TYR A 43 -9.97 20.05 2.01
C TYR A 43 -9.16 20.43 0.76
N GLY A 44 -8.38 19.50 0.20
CA GLY A 44 -7.53 19.74 -0.97
C GLY A 44 -8.35 20.19 -2.20
N PRO A 45 -9.31 19.38 -2.68
CA PRO A 45 -10.12 19.74 -3.84
C PRO A 45 -10.92 21.03 -3.64
N LEU A 46 -11.64 21.19 -2.52
CA LEU A 46 -12.48 22.37 -2.31
C LEU A 46 -11.67 23.65 -2.10
N SER A 47 -10.48 23.56 -1.48
CA SER A 47 -9.58 24.72 -1.37
C SER A 47 -9.00 25.14 -2.72
N ASN A 48 -8.94 24.24 -3.70
CA ASN A 48 -8.58 24.54 -5.09
C ASN A 48 -9.77 25.01 -5.93
N GLY A 49 -10.99 25.01 -5.40
CA GLY A 49 -12.20 25.33 -6.16
C GLY A 49 -12.64 24.23 -7.13
N ALA A 50 -12.13 23.00 -6.98
CA ALA A 50 -12.43 21.87 -7.85
C ALA A 50 -13.83 21.30 -7.60
N THR A 51 -14.39 20.65 -8.62
CA THR A 51 -15.57 19.80 -8.45
C THR A 51 -15.13 18.47 -7.85
N SER A 52 -15.52 18.20 -6.60
CA SER A 52 -15.22 16.95 -5.88
C SER A 52 -16.45 16.04 -5.81
N LEU A 53 -16.34 14.84 -6.35
CA LEU A 53 -17.41 13.83 -6.32
C LEU A 53 -17.34 13.02 -5.03
N MET A 54 -18.46 12.98 -4.30
CA MET A 54 -18.66 12.10 -3.14
C MET A 54 -19.65 11.00 -3.50
N TYR A 55 -19.28 9.75 -3.25
CA TYR A 55 -20.10 8.58 -3.57
C TYR A 55 -20.42 7.79 -2.31
N GLU A 56 -21.70 7.60 -2.02
CA GLU A 56 -22.18 6.84 -0.86
C GLU A 56 -22.12 5.30 -1.09
N GLY A 57 -22.14 4.87 -2.35
CA GLY A 57 -22.31 3.48 -2.71
C GLY A 57 -21.02 2.65 -2.75
N ALA A 58 -21.17 1.39 -3.17
CA ALA A 58 -20.10 0.46 -3.47
C ALA A 58 -20.53 -0.47 -4.63
N PRO A 59 -19.59 -1.18 -5.30
CA PRO A 59 -19.94 -2.25 -6.23
C PRO A 59 -20.89 -3.26 -5.57
N ARG A 60 -21.98 -3.61 -6.25
CA ARG A 60 -23.00 -4.55 -5.77
C ARG A 60 -23.27 -5.62 -6.82
N ALA A 61 -23.72 -6.80 -6.41
CA ALA A 61 -24.02 -7.89 -7.34
C ALA A 61 -25.02 -7.50 -8.44
N SER A 62 -25.99 -6.62 -8.13
CA SER A 62 -26.96 -6.12 -9.11
C SER A 62 -26.40 -5.11 -10.11
N ASN A 63 -25.29 -4.44 -9.77
CA ASN A 63 -24.58 -3.54 -10.66
C ASN A 63 -23.08 -3.48 -10.29
N PRO A 64 -22.29 -4.46 -10.74
CA PRO A 64 -20.84 -4.50 -10.48
C PRO A 64 -20.10 -3.35 -11.18
N GLY A 65 -20.67 -2.78 -12.24
CA GLY A 65 -20.09 -1.67 -13.01
C GLY A 65 -20.46 -0.27 -12.50
N CYS A 66 -21.06 -0.14 -11.31
CA CYS A 66 -21.64 1.14 -10.87
C CYS A 66 -20.63 2.29 -10.75
N LEU A 67 -19.34 2.00 -10.52
CA LEU A 67 -18.31 3.03 -10.50
C LEU A 67 -18.11 3.63 -11.89
N TRP A 68 -18.15 2.78 -12.92
CA TRP A 68 -17.97 3.20 -14.31
C TRP A 68 -19.19 3.97 -14.82
N ASP A 69 -20.38 3.62 -14.35
CA ASP A 69 -21.60 4.42 -14.60
C ASP A 69 -21.44 5.85 -14.04
N VAL A 70 -20.78 6.00 -12.88
CA VAL A 70 -20.50 7.32 -12.28
C VAL A 70 -19.46 8.08 -13.10
N VAL A 71 -18.39 7.43 -13.54
CA VAL A 71 -17.38 8.05 -14.42
C VAL A 71 -18.02 8.58 -15.70
N GLU A 72 -18.78 7.75 -16.39
CA GLU A 72 -19.44 8.11 -17.66
C GLU A 72 -20.50 9.21 -17.45
N LYS A 73 -21.35 9.07 -16.43
CA LYS A 73 -22.45 10.01 -16.18
C LYS A 73 -21.97 11.42 -15.84
N TYR A 74 -20.93 11.54 -15.01
CA TYR A 74 -20.46 12.82 -14.51
C TYR A 74 -19.21 13.33 -15.24
N GLY A 75 -18.69 12.57 -16.21
CA GLY A 75 -17.48 12.95 -16.96
C GLY A 75 -16.27 13.11 -16.06
N VAL A 76 -16.05 12.15 -15.14
CA VAL A 76 -14.92 12.19 -14.20
C VAL A 76 -13.61 12.27 -14.98
N THR A 77 -12.75 13.22 -14.63
CA THR A 77 -11.46 13.44 -15.30
C THR A 77 -10.28 12.90 -14.49
N ILE A 78 -10.40 12.87 -13.16
CA ILE A 78 -9.40 12.31 -12.25
C ILE A 78 -10.07 11.26 -11.38
N PHE A 79 -9.55 10.03 -11.40
CA PHE A 79 -10.06 8.92 -10.58
C PHE A 79 -9.00 8.42 -9.60
N TYR A 80 -9.27 8.55 -8.30
CA TYR A 80 -8.34 8.27 -7.22
C TYR A 80 -8.90 7.23 -6.26
N THR A 81 -8.28 6.04 -6.20
CA THR A 81 -8.84 4.89 -5.48
C THR A 81 -7.76 4.04 -4.80
N ALA A 82 -8.14 3.09 -3.95
CA ALA A 82 -7.19 2.22 -3.26
C ALA A 82 -6.80 0.98 -4.10
N PRO A 83 -5.58 0.41 -3.94
CA PRO A 83 -5.19 -0.84 -4.59
C PRO A 83 -6.15 -2.00 -4.32
N THR A 84 -6.71 -2.10 -3.12
CA THR A 84 -7.73 -3.11 -2.79
C THR A 84 -8.96 -3.02 -3.70
N ALA A 85 -9.41 -1.80 -4.01
CA ALA A 85 -10.51 -1.61 -4.95
C ALA A 85 -10.08 -1.97 -6.38
N ILE A 86 -8.86 -1.60 -6.79
CA ILE A 86 -8.32 -1.95 -8.12
C ILE A 86 -8.28 -3.47 -8.30
N ARG A 87 -7.75 -4.23 -7.33
CA ARG A 87 -7.72 -5.70 -7.38
C ARG A 87 -9.12 -6.31 -7.44
N ALA A 88 -10.06 -5.78 -6.66
CA ALA A 88 -11.45 -6.25 -6.70
C ALA A 88 -12.09 -6.01 -8.09
N LEU A 89 -11.86 -4.84 -8.69
CA LEU A 89 -12.36 -4.50 -10.03
C LEU A 89 -11.71 -5.36 -11.12
N MET A 90 -10.40 -5.63 -11.00
CA MET A 90 -9.68 -6.55 -11.88
C MET A 90 -10.29 -7.95 -11.84
N LYS A 91 -10.58 -8.48 -10.65
CA LYS A 91 -11.24 -9.78 -10.46
C LYS A 91 -12.67 -9.82 -11.01
N MET A 92 -13.40 -8.69 -10.96
CA MET A 92 -14.75 -8.58 -11.54
C MET A 92 -14.74 -8.62 -13.07
N GLY A 93 -13.61 -8.33 -13.71
CA GLY A 93 -13.40 -8.48 -15.15
C GLY A 93 -13.54 -7.17 -15.95
N GLU A 94 -12.80 -7.12 -17.05
CA GLU A 94 -12.66 -5.93 -17.91
C GLU A 94 -13.96 -5.55 -18.66
N GLN A 95 -14.93 -6.46 -18.76
CA GLN A 95 -16.21 -6.19 -19.45
C GLN A 95 -17.01 -5.03 -18.83
N HIS A 96 -16.84 -4.79 -17.53
CA HIS A 96 -17.54 -3.73 -16.83
C HIS A 96 -17.02 -2.34 -17.21
N PRO A 97 -15.72 -2.02 -17.09
CA PRO A 97 -15.20 -0.75 -17.60
C PRO A 97 -15.32 -0.64 -19.13
N ASN A 98 -15.07 -1.71 -19.89
CA ASN A 98 -15.09 -1.67 -21.37
C ASN A 98 -16.47 -1.44 -21.99
N SER A 99 -17.55 -1.51 -21.21
CA SER A 99 -18.92 -1.24 -21.69
C SER A 99 -19.39 0.19 -21.43
N ARG A 100 -18.53 1.06 -20.89
CA ARG A 100 -18.81 2.48 -20.61
C ARG A 100 -17.79 3.36 -21.32
N ASN A 101 -18.16 4.61 -21.56
CA ASN A 101 -17.24 5.63 -22.05
C ASN A 101 -16.42 6.23 -20.89
N LEU A 102 -15.15 5.82 -20.79
CA LEU A 102 -14.20 6.33 -19.79
C LEU A 102 -13.24 7.40 -20.36
N THR A 103 -13.47 7.89 -21.57
CA THR A 103 -12.54 8.79 -22.28
C THR A 103 -12.38 10.18 -21.64
N SER A 104 -13.22 10.54 -20.67
CA SER A 104 -13.04 11.76 -19.87
C SER A 104 -11.85 11.67 -18.92
N LEU A 105 -11.45 10.45 -18.52
CA LEU A 105 -10.31 10.24 -17.63
C LEU A 105 -9.03 10.72 -18.32
N ARG A 106 -8.30 11.57 -17.61
CA ARG A 106 -6.96 12.03 -18.02
C ARG A 106 -5.87 11.63 -17.04
N LEU A 107 -6.22 11.28 -15.81
CA LEU A 107 -5.26 10.94 -14.76
C LEU A 107 -5.88 9.97 -13.75
N LEU A 108 -5.08 9.02 -13.32
CA LEU A 108 -5.45 8.03 -12.31
C LEU A 108 -4.56 8.20 -11.07
N GLY A 109 -5.09 7.86 -9.91
CA GLY A 109 -4.28 7.80 -8.69
C GLY A 109 -4.54 6.54 -7.89
N THR A 110 -3.56 6.16 -7.08
CA THR A 110 -3.65 5.06 -6.12
C THR A 110 -3.08 5.42 -4.75
N VAL A 111 -3.66 4.87 -3.68
CA VAL A 111 -3.37 5.27 -2.29
C VAL A 111 -3.59 4.19 -1.25
N GLY A 112 -2.77 4.26 -0.20
CA GLY A 112 -3.06 3.72 1.12
C GLY A 112 -2.45 2.35 1.38
N GLU A 113 -2.04 1.65 0.33
CA GLU A 113 -1.32 0.39 0.37
C GLU A 113 -0.36 0.35 -0.82
N PRO A 114 0.73 -0.42 -0.76
CA PRO A 114 1.51 -0.69 -1.96
C PRO A 114 0.66 -1.39 -3.03
N ILE A 115 0.82 -0.95 -4.28
CA ILE A 115 0.20 -1.54 -5.46
C ILE A 115 1.19 -2.49 -6.14
N ASN A 116 0.78 -3.72 -6.41
CA ASN A 116 1.65 -4.64 -7.14
C ASN A 116 1.74 -4.23 -8.63
N PRO A 117 2.85 -4.57 -9.33
CA PRO A 117 3.03 -4.20 -10.73
C PRO A 117 1.90 -4.67 -11.65
N GLU A 118 1.33 -5.86 -11.38
CA GLU A 118 0.22 -6.41 -12.18
C GLU A 118 -1.04 -5.55 -12.10
N ALA A 119 -1.52 -5.22 -10.89
CA ALA A 119 -2.69 -4.36 -10.74
C ALA A 119 -2.43 -2.94 -11.25
N TRP A 120 -1.19 -2.43 -11.08
CA TRP A 120 -0.79 -1.15 -11.66
C TRP A 120 -0.91 -1.16 -13.19
N MET A 121 -0.36 -2.20 -13.84
CA MET A 121 -0.42 -2.34 -15.29
C MET A 121 -1.84 -2.55 -15.81
N TRP A 122 -2.65 -3.33 -15.10
CA TRP A 122 -4.08 -3.47 -15.41
C TRP A 122 -4.81 -2.12 -15.32
N TYR A 123 -4.56 -1.36 -14.25
CA TYR A 123 -5.19 -0.05 -14.04
C TYR A 123 -4.81 0.95 -15.14
N HIS A 124 -3.54 0.96 -15.53
CA HIS A 124 -3.04 1.79 -16.63
C HIS A 124 -3.69 1.43 -17.96
N ARG A 125 -3.72 0.14 -18.29
CA ARG A 125 -4.21 -0.36 -19.58
C ARG A 125 -5.72 -0.24 -19.71
N VAL A 126 -6.46 -0.77 -18.73
CA VAL A 126 -7.91 -1.00 -18.83
C VAL A 126 -8.69 0.24 -18.45
N ILE A 127 -8.30 0.92 -17.37
CA ILE A 127 -9.02 2.12 -16.91
C ILE A 127 -8.44 3.38 -17.55
N GLY A 128 -7.13 3.45 -17.69
CA GLY A 128 -6.43 4.61 -18.23
C GLY A 128 -6.28 4.65 -19.75
N ASP A 129 -6.74 3.61 -20.46
CA ASP A 129 -6.52 3.39 -21.91
C ASP A 129 -5.05 3.55 -22.33
N SER A 130 -4.13 3.20 -21.42
CA SER A 130 -2.67 3.41 -21.56
C SER A 130 -2.24 4.85 -21.86
N LYS A 131 -3.11 5.83 -21.55
CA LYS A 131 -2.90 7.27 -21.78
C LYS A 131 -2.84 8.05 -20.48
N CYS A 132 -3.55 7.60 -19.45
CA CYS A 132 -3.59 8.28 -18.16
C CYS A 132 -2.33 7.95 -17.33
N PRO A 133 -1.55 8.95 -16.88
CA PRO A 133 -0.53 8.71 -15.86
C PRO A 133 -1.20 8.21 -14.57
N ILE A 134 -0.49 7.35 -13.83
CA ILE A 134 -0.92 6.89 -12.51
C ILE A 134 -0.03 7.55 -11.46
N VAL A 135 -0.64 8.28 -10.54
CA VAL A 135 0.04 8.79 -9.35
C VAL A 135 -0.11 7.82 -8.18
N ASP A 136 0.96 7.08 -7.89
CA ASP A 136 1.07 6.30 -6.65
C ASP A 136 1.48 7.23 -5.52
N THR A 137 0.62 7.36 -4.51
CA THR A 137 0.76 8.34 -3.44
C THR A 137 1.04 7.64 -2.12
N TRP A 138 2.30 7.70 -1.66
CA TRP A 138 2.64 7.27 -0.31
C TRP A 138 2.61 8.44 0.67
N TRP A 139 1.86 8.23 1.75
CA TRP A 139 1.65 9.15 2.86
C TRP A 139 0.82 8.49 3.96
N GLN A 140 0.60 9.20 5.08
CA GLN A 140 -0.03 8.63 6.27
C GLN A 140 -1.01 9.63 6.91
N THR A 141 -1.80 9.15 7.87
CA THR A 141 -2.65 10.04 8.69
C THR A 141 -1.82 11.15 9.31
N GLU A 142 -0.67 10.80 9.86
CA GLU A 142 0.25 11.67 10.57
C GLU A 142 0.92 12.70 9.68
N THR A 143 1.06 12.41 8.38
CA THR A 143 1.66 13.34 7.43
C THR A 143 0.65 14.36 6.90
N GLY A 144 -0.64 14.03 6.92
CA GLY A 144 -1.75 14.89 6.50
C GLY A 144 -1.86 15.13 5.00
N GLY A 145 -0.82 14.83 4.21
CA GLY A 145 -0.83 14.90 2.75
C GLY A 145 0.34 14.14 2.12
N PHE A 146 0.47 14.21 0.80
CA PHE A 146 1.42 13.40 0.01
C PHE A 146 2.87 13.64 0.41
N MET A 147 3.64 12.56 0.52
CA MET A 147 5.06 12.63 0.91
C MET A 147 5.97 12.14 -0.19
N LEU A 148 5.65 10.99 -0.80
CA LEU A 148 6.32 10.46 -1.98
C LEU A 148 5.25 10.24 -3.05
N THR A 149 5.40 10.87 -4.21
CA THR A 149 4.46 10.70 -5.33
C THR A 149 5.04 11.26 -6.62
N PRO A 150 4.72 10.70 -7.80
CA PRO A 150 5.11 11.29 -9.07
C PRO A 150 4.32 12.58 -9.32
N LEU A 151 4.96 13.52 -10.01
CA LEU A 151 4.25 14.67 -10.59
C LEU A 151 3.98 14.37 -12.07
N PRO A 152 2.71 14.33 -12.50
CA PRO A 152 2.36 14.06 -13.90
C PRO A 152 3.04 15.09 -14.82
N GLY A 153 3.62 14.61 -15.92
CA GLY A 153 4.39 15.46 -16.85
C GLY A 153 5.84 15.75 -16.44
N ALA A 154 6.27 15.41 -15.22
CA ALA A 154 7.65 15.61 -14.74
C ALA A 154 8.34 14.30 -14.31
N THR A 155 7.58 13.33 -13.79
CA THR A 155 8.14 12.09 -13.23
C THR A 155 7.73 10.87 -14.06
N PRO A 156 8.66 10.20 -14.76
CA PRO A 156 8.40 8.88 -15.34
C PRO A 156 8.07 7.88 -14.23
N THR A 157 7.01 7.09 -14.36
CA THR A 157 6.58 6.16 -13.31
C THR A 157 7.16 4.76 -13.50
N LYS A 158 7.50 4.10 -12.39
CA LYS A 158 7.81 2.66 -12.36
C LYS A 158 6.67 1.93 -11.64
N PRO A 159 6.05 0.88 -12.21
CA PRO A 159 4.96 0.16 -11.57
C PRO A 159 5.32 -0.30 -10.15
N GLY A 160 4.56 0.14 -9.14
CA GLY A 160 4.78 -0.19 -7.73
C GLY A 160 5.75 0.73 -6.96
N SER A 161 6.31 1.76 -7.60
CA SER A 161 7.11 2.78 -6.93
C SER A 161 6.31 4.07 -6.68
N ALA A 162 6.46 4.62 -5.47
CA ALA A 162 5.97 5.96 -5.13
C ALA A 162 6.84 7.09 -5.73
N THR A 163 7.93 6.74 -6.42
CA THR A 163 8.86 7.62 -7.12
C THR A 163 9.67 8.52 -6.19
N PHE A 164 9.49 9.83 -6.22
CA PHE A 164 10.35 10.79 -5.52
C PHE A 164 9.61 11.50 -4.39
N PRO A 165 10.34 12.10 -3.44
CA PRO A 165 9.74 12.98 -2.45
C PRO A 165 9.03 14.17 -3.11
N PHE A 166 7.84 14.49 -2.62
CA PHE A 166 7.08 15.65 -3.05
C PHE A 166 7.89 16.94 -2.76
N PRO A 167 7.81 17.99 -3.60
CA PRO A 167 8.58 19.21 -3.38
C PRO A 167 8.45 19.76 -1.95
N GLY A 168 9.60 19.98 -1.30
CA GLY A 168 9.69 20.42 0.11
C GLY A 168 9.81 19.28 1.13
N ILE A 169 9.63 18.03 0.72
CA ILE A 169 9.87 16.85 1.55
C ILE A 169 11.31 16.36 1.37
N ILE A 170 12.01 16.21 2.48
CA ILE A 170 13.37 15.67 2.53
C ILE A 170 13.28 14.29 3.18
N ALA A 171 12.96 13.29 2.37
CA ALA A 171 12.89 11.90 2.79
C ALA A 171 14.25 11.21 2.63
N ASP A 172 14.52 10.23 3.49
CA ASP A 172 15.68 9.36 3.39
C ASP A 172 15.36 7.96 3.90
N ILE A 173 16.28 7.04 3.65
CA ILE A 173 16.21 5.66 4.11
C ILE A 173 17.42 5.43 4.99
N VAL A 174 17.20 5.05 6.25
CA VAL A 174 18.27 4.92 7.25
C VAL A 174 18.30 3.52 7.87
N ASN A 175 19.43 3.16 8.46
CA ASN A 175 19.55 1.97 9.31
C ASN A 175 19.01 2.26 10.74
N GLN A 176 19.19 1.33 11.67
CA GLN A 176 18.68 1.45 13.04
C GLN A 176 19.43 2.55 13.83
N GLU A 177 20.67 2.85 13.42
CA GLU A 177 21.54 3.88 13.96
C GLU A 177 21.24 5.28 13.38
N GLY A 178 20.27 5.38 12.47
CA GLY A 178 19.87 6.64 11.82
C GLY A 178 20.82 7.09 10.70
N GLU A 179 21.67 6.20 10.19
CA GLU A 179 22.62 6.48 9.11
C GLU A 179 22.00 6.14 7.76
N SER A 180 22.18 7.02 6.77
CA SER A 180 21.66 6.81 5.42
C SER A 180 22.15 5.49 4.83
N VAL A 181 21.21 4.73 4.26
CA VAL A 181 21.50 3.49 3.54
C VAL A 181 21.51 3.78 2.05
N ASP A 182 22.57 3.33 1.40
CA ASP A 182 22.76 3.42 -0.03
C ASP A 182 22.37 2.11 -0.72
N GLY A 183 21.84 2.22 -1.93
CA GLY A 183 21.47 1.08 -2.78
C GLY A 183 20.16 0.39 -2.38
N SER A 184 20.00 -0.84 -2.88
CA SER A 184 18.78 -1.65 -2.76
C SER A 184 18.58 -2.30 -1.40
N SER A 185 19.57 -2.21 -0.51
CA SER A 185 19.52 -2.66 0.88
C SER A 185 18.48 -1.84 1.64
N GLY A 186 17.23 -2.28 1.70
CA GLY A 186 16.15 -1.51 2.30
C GLY A 186 16.42 -1.12 3.76
N GLY A 187 15.77 -0.04 4.22
CA GLY A 187 15.90 0.52 5.56
C GLY A 187 14.62 1.18 6.05
N TYR A 188 14.74 1.98 7.12
CA TYR A 188 13.65 2.73 7.72
C TYR A 188 13.40 4.01 6.94
N LEU A 189 12.16 4.22 6.47
CA LEU A 189 11.76 5.47 5.82
C LEU A 189 11.60 6.58 6.86
N VAL A 190 12.35 7.66 6.67
CA VAL A 190 12.37 8.82 7.56
C VAL A 190 12.20 10.13 6.80
N ILE A 191 11.73 11.16 7.52
CA ILE A 191 11.68 12.54 7.02
C ILE A 191 12.57 13.41 7.91
N LYS A 192 13.53 14.12 7.29
CA LYS A 192 14.58 14.86 8.02
C LYS A 192 14.11 16.20 8.61
N HIS A 193 13.08 16.81 8.03
CA HIS A 193 12.59 18.11 8.45
C HIS A 193 11.07 18.15 8.56
N PRO A 194 10.50 18.93 9.50
CA PRO A 194 9.06 19.14 9.58
C PRO A 194 8.49 19.75 8.29
N TRP A 195 7.26 19.35 7.95
CA TRP A 195 6.51 19.86 6.81
C TRP A 195 5.17 20.50 7.27
N PRO A 196 4.50 21.28 6.42
CA PRO A 196 3.37 22.11 6.84
C PRO A 196 2.20 21.32 7.48
N SER A 197 1.79 20.18 6.91
CA SER A 197 0.63 19.40 7.37
C SER A 197 0.90 18.37 8.46
N MET A 198 2.16 18.20 8.86
CA MET A 198 2.58 17.24 9.89
C MET A 198 1.66 17.31 11.12
N MET A 199 1.26 16.16 11.66
CA MET A 199 0.55 16.11 12.94
C MET A 199 1.35 16.88 14.02
N ARG A 200 0.65 17.46 14.99
CA ARG A 200 1.32 18.21 16.08
C ARG A 200 1.44 17.41 17.36
N THR A 201 0.52 16.47 17.56
CA THR A 201 0.48 15.61 18.73
C THR A 201 -0.58 14.51 18.55
N VAL A 202 -0.60 13.54 19.47
CA VAL A 202 -1.74 12.66 19.73
C VAL A 202 -2.61 13.30 20.81
N TYR A 203 -3.91 13.40 20.58
CA TYR A 203 -4.83 14.07 21.50
C TYR A 203 -4.80 13.40 22.89
N GLY A 204 -4.48 14.19 23.92
CA GLY A 204 -4.35 13.73 25.30
C GLY A 204 -3.06 12.96 25.62
N ASP A 205 -2.15 12.77 24.66
CA ASP A 205 -0.93 11.96 24.84
C ASP A 205 0.26 12.51 24.03
N ASN A 206 0.81 13.65 24.46
CA ASN A 206 1.97 14.26 23.82
C ASN A 206 3.22 13.37 23.87
N ASP A 207 3.37 12.54 24.89
CA ASP A 207 4.54 11.68 25.02
C ASP A 207 4.50 10.53 24.01
N ARG A 208 3.31 9.99 23.68
CA ARG A 208 3.18 9.04 22.58
C ARG A 208 3.61 9.65 21.24
N PHE A 209 3.27 10.90 20.96
CA PHE A 209 3.75 11.57 19.75
C PHE A 209 5.28 11.61 19.68
N ARG A 210 5.95 11.97 20.78
CA ARG A 210 7.42 11.98 20.82
C ARG A 210 8.00 10.57 20.66
N ARG A 211 7.58 9.63 21.50
CA ARG A 211 8.12 8.26 21.53
C ARG A 211 7.93 7.53 20.21
N THR A 212 6.76 7.65 19.60
CA THR A 212 6.42 6.88 18.39
C THR A 212 7.10 7.45 17.14
N TYR A 213 7.14 8.77 16.98
CA TYR A 213 7.52 9.36 15.69
C TYR A 213 8.90 10.02 15.69
N TRP A 214 9.44 10.41 16.85
CA TRP A 214 10.69 11.17 16.93
C TRP A 214 11.80 10.50 17.73
N GLU A 215 11.43 9.62 18.68
CA GLU A 215 12.38 8.94 19.56
C GLU A 215 12.48 7.44 19.28
N TYR A 216 11.77 6.94 18.25
CA TYR A 216 11.88 5.55 17.82
C TYR A 216 13.30 5.24 17.33
N LEU A 217 13.83 6.10 16.46
CA LEU A 217 15.25 6.14 16.17
C LEU A 217 15.92 7.05 17.19
N SER A 218 17.00 6.56 17.79
CA SER A 218 17.73 7.34 18.79
C SER A 218 18.28 8.61 18.12
N PRO A 219 17.97 9.81 18.64
CA PRO A 219 18.46 11.06 18.07
C PRO A 219 19.99 11.09 18.05
N LYS A 220 20.58 11.51 16.92
CA LYS A 220 22.03 11.59 16.75
C LYS A 220 22.46 13.05 16.82
N ASN A 221 23.35 13.39 17.74
CA ASN A 221 23.85 14.77 17.91
C ASN A 221 22.75 15.83 18.10
N GLY A 222 21.61 15.45 18.69
CA GLY A 222 20.44 16.33 18.86
C GLY A 222 19.57 16.50 17.61
N GLU A 223 19.89 15.81 16.51
CA GLU A 223 19.06 15.74 15.32
C GLU A 223 18.02 14.63 15.46
N TYR A 224 16.78 14.99 15.18
CA TYR A 224 15.64 14.08 15.23
C TYR A 224 15.17 13.78 13.81
N LEU A 225 14.87 12.51 13.56
CA LEU A 225 14.28 12.05 12.31
C LEU A 225 12.84 11.65 12.58
N TYR A 226 11.90 12.15 11.77
CA TYR A 226 10.54 11.63 11.82
C TYR A 226 10.54 10.22 11.25
N PHE A 227 10.23 9.23 12.07
CA PHE A 227 10.10 7.84 11.65
C PHE A 227 8.67 7.56 11.17
N ALA A 228 8.55 7.15 9.91
CA ALA A 228 7.24 6.84 9.33
C ALA A 228 6.66 5.50 9.80
N GLY A 229 7.47 4.58 10.34
CA GLY A 229 6.99 3.22 10.61
C GLY A 229 6.93 2.32 9.39
N ASP A 230 7.45 2.77 8.25
CA ASP A 230 7.50 2.03 6.98
C ASP A 230 8.95 1.70 6.60
N GLY A 231 9.14 0.52 6.03
CA GLY A 231 10.38 0.13 5.37
C GLY A 231 10.36 0.55 3.91
N ALA A 232 11.49 1.03 3.40
CA ALA A 232 11.64 1.40 2.00
C ALA A 232 13.02 1.06 1.45
N ARG A 233 13.16 1.04 0.13
CA ARG A 233 14.46 1.04 -0.57
C ARG A 233 14.50 2.11 -1.66
N LYS A 234 15.71 2.56 -2.00
CA LYS A 234 15.99 3.40 -3.17
C LYS A 234 16.57 2.50 -4.27
N ASP A 235 16.13 2.65 -5.51
CA ASP A 235 16.84 2.05 -6.64
C ASP A 235 17.95 2.96 -7.17
N GLU A 236 18.66 2.50 -8.19
CA GLU A 236 19.80 3.19 -8.81
C GLU A 236 19.42 4.55 -9.41
N ASP A 237 18.15 4.73 -9.80
CA ASP A 237 17.62 6.00 -10.32
C ASP A 237 17.05 6.89 -9.20
N GLY A 238 17.17 6.46 -7.94
CA GLY A 238 16.69 7.20 -6.76
C GLY A 238 15.19 7.06 -6.49
N TYR A 239 14.49 6.13 -7.14
CA TYR A 239 13.07 5.91 -6.89
C TYR A 239 12.87 5.21 -5.55
N PHE A 240 11.89 5.69 -4.79
CA PHE A 240 11.48 5.11 -3.53
C PHE A 240 10.47 3.98 -3.75
N TRP A 241 10.77 2.83 -3.15
CA TRP A 241 9.92 1.65 -3.12
C TRP A 241 9.53 1.39 -1.68
N VAL A 242 8.25 1.63 -1.34
CA VAL A 242 7.77 1.42 0.03
C VAL A 242 7.33 -0.03 0.16
N MET A 243 8.02 -0.75 1.05
CA MET A 243 7.88 -2.20 1.22
C MET A 243 6.74 -2.58 2.18
N GLY A 244 6.22 -1.61 2.91
CA GLY A 244 5.18 -1.78 3.92
C GLY A 244 5.65 -1.39 5.32
N ARG A 245 4.82 -1.68 6.33
CA ARG A 245 5.14 -1.38 7.74
C ARG A 245 6.42 -2.10 8.13
N VAL A 246 7.29 -1.46 8.89
CA VAL A 246 8.52 -2.12 9.38
C VAL A 246 8.20 -3.36 10.21
N ASP A 247 7.10 -3.32 10.98
CA ASP A 247 6.62 -4.48 11.70
C ASP A 247 6.33 -5.64 10.72
N ASP A 248 5.92 -5.36 9.49
CA ASP A 248 5.65 -6.32 8.40
C ASP A 248 6.82 -6.48 7.40
N VAL A 249 8.02 -6.00 7.71
CA VAL A 249 9.25 -6.27 6.94
C VAL A 249 9.99 -7.43 7.61
N ILE A 250 10.42 -8.41 6.80
CA ILE A 250 11.14 -9.60 7.28
C ILE A 250 12.64 -9.39 7.11
N ASN A 251 13.42 -9.67 8.14
CA ASN A 251 14.88 -9.65 8.10
C ASN A 251 15.46 -11.06 7.95
N VAL A 252 15.81 -11.44 6.73
CA VAL A 252 16.41 -12.75 6.41
C VAL A 252 17.91 -12.56 6.17
N ALA A 253 18.73 -13.09 7.05
CA ALA A 253 20.20 -13.03 6.97
C ALA A 253 20.75 -11.61 6.77
N GLY A 254 20.13 -10.61 7.40
CA GLY A 254 20.52 -9.19 7.30
C GLY A 254 19.86 -8.43 6.15
N HIS A 255 19.10 -9.11 5.28
CA HIS A 255 18.36 -8.48 4.19
C HIS A 255 16.93 -8.18 4.60
N ARG A 256 16.52 -6.91 4.47
CA ARG A 256 15.15 -6.46 4.73
C ARG A 256 14.29 -6.68 3.49
N LEU A 257 13.34 -7.59 3.60
CA LEU A 257 12.40 -7.95 2.54
C LEU A 257 10.99 -7.49 2.91
N GLY A 258 10.36 -6.75 1.99
CA GLY A 258 8.95 -6.45 2.11
C GLY A 258 8.12 -7.72 1.95
N THR A 259 7.19 -7.97 2.87
CA THR A 259 6.21 -9.06 2.72
C THR A 259 5.46 -8.95 1.39
N MET A 260 5.11 -7.73 0.99
CA MET A 260 4.41 -7.46 -0.28
C MET A 260 5.19 -7.88 -1.53
N GLU A 261 6.53 -7.78 -1.53
CA GLU A 261 7.36 -8.15 -2.68
C GLU A 261 7.28 -9.66 -2.91
N VAL A 262 7.42 -10.43 -1.83
CA VAL A 262 7.26 -11.90 -1.85
C VAL A 262 5.83 -12.31 -2.16
N GLU A 263 4.83 -11.64 -1.58
CA GLU A 263 3.41 -11.86 -1.90
C GLU A 263 3.13 -11.61 -3.39
N SER A 264 3.68 -10.54 -3.97
CA SER A 264 3.51 -10.20 -5.38
C SER A 264 4.15 -11.22 -6.30
N ALA A 265 5.36 -11.71 -5.95
CA ALA A 265 6.00 -12.79 -6.69
C ALA A 265 5.19 -14.08 -6.63
N LEU A 266 4.60 -14.43 -5.48
CA LEU A 266 3.72 -15.60 -5.38
C LEU A 266 2.45 -15.44 -6.22
N VAL A 267 1.79 -14.28 -6.13
CA VAL A 267 0.54 -14.00 -6.86
C VAL A 267 0.74 -13.92 -8.37
N SER A 268 1.95 -13.60 -8.86
CA SER A 268 2.23 -13.65 -10.30
C SER A 268 2.26 -15.08 -10.88
N HIS A 269 2.24 -16.11 -10.03
CA HIS A 269 2.14 -17.49 -10.45
C HIS A 269 0.68 -17.88 -10.78
N PRO A 270 0.37 -18.49 -11.95
CA PRO A 270 -1.02 -18.80 -12.37
C PRO A 270 -1.82 -19.74 -11.46
N ALA A 271 -1.16 -20.38 -10.49
CA ALA A 271 -1.78 -21.26 -9.52
C ALA A 271 -2.22 -20.55 -8.24
N VAL A 272 -1.79 -19.30 -8.00
CA VAL A 272 -1.99 -18.58 -6.74
C VAL A 272 -3.06 -17.51 -6.93
N ALA A 273 -4.11 -17.57 -6.12
CA ALA A 273 -5.16 -16.56 -6.07
C ALA A 273 -4.78 -15.41 -5.12
N GLU A 274 -4.30 -15.75 -3.92
CA GLU A 274 -3.89 -14.81 -2.89
C GLU A 274 -2.70 -15.38 -2.10
N ALA A 275 -1.84 -14.49 -1.62
CA ALA A 275 -0.74 -14.85 -0.74
C ALA A 275 -0.61 -13.84 0.40
N ALA A 276 -0.22 -14.32 1.58
CA ALA A 276 0.19 -13.49 2.70
C ALA A 276 1.51 -14.02 3.27
N VAL A 277 2.47 -13.14 3.49
CA VAL A 277 3.81 -13.53 3.93
C VAL A 277 4.08 -12.93 5.31
N VAL A 278 4.72 -13.71 6.19
CA VAL A 278 5.14 -13.27 7.53
C VAL A 278 6.52 -13.83 7.87
N GLY A 279 7.23 -13.11 8.74
CA GLY A 279 8.49 -13.58 9.32
C GLY A 279 8.22 -14.50 10.51
N LYS A 280 8.97 -15.59 10.59
CA LYS A 280 9.04 -16.50 11.73
C LYS A 280 10.47 -16.46 12.29
N PRO A 281 10.68 -16.37 13.61
CA PRO A 281 12.03 -16.41 14.17
C PRO A 281 12.80 -17.66 13.74
N ASP A 282 14.06 -17.48 13.33
CA ASP A 282 14.98 -18.54 12.91
C ASP A 282 16.36 -18.32 13.54
N GLU A 283 16.95 -19.37 14.13
CA GLU A 283 18.20 -19.26 14.88
C GLU A 283 19.42 -18.90 14.01
N VAL A 284 19.37 -19.15 12.70
CA VAL A 284 20.50 -18.97 11.78
C VAL A 284 20.32 -17.72 10.92
N LYS A 285 19.12 -17.52 10.38
CA LYS A 285 18.79 -16.43 9.47
C LYS A 285 18.26 -15.18 10.19
N GLY A 286 17.96 -15.27 11.49
CA GLY A 286 17.23 -14.25 12.23
C GLY A 286 15.72 -14.43 12.05
N GLU A 287 15.25 -14.30 10.80
CA GLU A 287 13.89 -14.68 10.43
C GLU A 287 13.86 -15.59 9.19
N GLU A 288 12.87 -16.48 9.13
CA GLU A 288 12.51 -17.29 7.99
C GLU A 288 11.15 -16.84 7.42
N ILE A 289 11.05 -16.86 6.09
CA ILE A 289 9.83 -16.47 5.37
C ILE A 289 8.84 -17.63 5.40
N VAL A 290 7.64 -17.36 5.93
CA VAL A 290 6.48 -18.26 5.86
C VAL A 290 5.41 -17.62 4.99
N ALA A 291 5.01 -18.32 3.93
CA ALA A 291 3.96 -17.87 3.02
C ALA A 291 2.68 -18.68 3.24
N PHE A 292 1.56 -17.98 3.42
CA PHE A 292 0.21 -18.56 3.40
C PHE A 292 -0.36 -18.34 2.01
N VAL A 293 -0.71 -19.42 1.31
CA VAL A 293 -1.09 -19.39 -0.11
C VAL A 293 -2.48 -19.97 -0.30
N THR A 294 -3.35 -19.21 -0.96
CA THR A 294 -4.64 -19.67 -1.45
C THR A 294 -4.54 -19.91 -2.95
N LEU A 295 -4.91 -21.11 -3.39
CA LEU A 295 -4.79 -21.53 -4.79
C LEU A 295 -5.99 -21.03 -5.62
N GLU A 296 -5.74 -20.82 -6.92
CA GLU A 296 -6.76 -20.44 -7.89
C GLU A 296 -7.50 -21.69 -8.41
N GLY A 297 -8.84 -21.66 -8.35
CA GLY A 297 -9.71 -22.74 -8.82
C GLY A 297 -9.77 -23.96 -7.87
N GLU A 298 -10.01 -25.15 -8.43
CA GLU A 298 -10.07 -26.42 -7.68
C GLU A 298 -8.71 -27.13 -7.64
N ARG A 299 -7.60 -26.38 -7.60
CA ARG A 299 -6.27 -26.98 -7.51
C ARG A 299 -6.03 -27.48 -6.08
N GLU A 300 -5.52 -28.70 -5.98
CA GLU A 300 -5.13 -29.30 -4.71
C GLU A 300 -3.65 -29.00 -4.40
N PRO A 301 -3.31 -28.76 -3.12
CA PRO A 301 -1.94 -28.56 -2.71
C PRO A 301 -1.13 -29.86 -2.76
N ASP A 302 0.08 -29.80 -3.29
CA ASP A 302 1.04 -30.90 -3.25
C ASP A 302 2.50 -30.42 -3.11
N GLU A 303 3.42 -31.34 -2.81
CA GLU A 303 4.85 -31.03 -2.64
C GLU A 303 5.52 -30.50 -3.92
N ALA A 304 5.00 -30.86 -5.10
CA ALA A 304 5.57 -30.42 -6.36
C ALA A 304 5.25 -28.94 -6.58
N LEU A 305 4.01 -28.54 -6.33
CA LEU A 305 3.54 -27.17 -6.38
C LEU A 305 4.24 -26.30 -5.34
N GLU A 306 4.45 -26.80 -4.12
CA GLU A 306 5.24 -26.06 -3.12
C GLU A 306 6.65 -25.74 -3.62
N LYS A 307 7.33 -26.73 -4.22
CA LYS A 307 8.69 -26.53 -4.77
C LYS A 307 8.68 -25.58 -5.96
N GLU A 308 7.67 -25.68 -6.82
CA GLU A 308 7.44 -24.79 -7.95
C GLU A 308 7.28 -23.33 -7.48
N LEU A 309 6.40 -23.07 -6.52
CA LEU A 309 6.17 -21.73 -5.96
C LEU A 309 7.41 -21.15 -5.29
N LYS A 310 8.14 -21.97 -4.50
CA LYS A 310 9.43 -21.52 -3.91
C LYS A 310 10.43 -21.14 -4.98
N GLN A 311 10.49 -21.90 -6.08
CA GLN A 311 11.42 -21.64 -7.18
C GLN A 311 11.01 -20.42 -8.01
N HIS A 312 9.70 -20.20 -8.18
CA HIS A 312 9.14 -19.03 -8.83
C HIS A 312 9.55 -17.74 -8.10
N VAL A 313 9.40 -17.69 -6.77
CA VAL A 313 9.87 -16.54 -5.97
C VAL A 313 11.39 -16.29 -6.13
N VAL A 314 12.19 -17.35 -6.23
CA VAL A 314 13.63 -17.20 -6.49
C VAL A 314 13.93 -16.62 -7.87
N GLN A 315 13.11 -16.93 -8.88
CA GLN A 315 13.28 -16.36 -10.21
C GLN A 315 12.88 -14.88 -10.26
N GLU A 316 11.80 -14.51 -9.57
CA GLU A 316 11.27 -13.15 -9.58
C GLU A 316 12.09 -12.17 -8.72
N ILE A 317 12.56 -12.59 -7.55
CA ILE A 317 13.23 -11.70 -6.58
C ILE A 317 14.69 -12.12 -6.34
N GLY A 318 14.93 -13.42 -6.22
CA GLY A 318 16.25 -13.98 -5.91
C GLY A 318 16.21 -14.97 -4.76
N ALA A 319 17.32 -15.70 -4.59
CA ALA A 319 17.41 -16.80 -3.62
C ALA A 319 17.17 -16.37 -2.16
N ILE A 320 17.45 -15.11 -1.83
CA ILE A 320 17.26 -14.56 -0.49
C ILE A 320 15.78 -14.45 -0.07
N ALA A 321 14.88 -14.32 -1.04
CA ALA A 321 13.43 -14.20 -0.81
C ALA A 321 12.69 -15.55 -0.83
N ARG A 322 13.41 -16.67 -1.01
CA ARG A 322 12.82 -18.01 -1.05
C ARG A 322 12.04 -18.28 0.26
N PRO A 323 10.72 -18.59 0.19
CA PRO A 323 9.97 -19.03 1.36
C PRO A 323 10.60 -20.30 1.93
N GLY A 324 10.87 -20.31 3.25
CA GLY A 324 11.29 -21.52 3.95
C GLY A 324 10.13 -22.51 4.05
N GLU A 325 8.93 -21.98 4.26
CA GLU A 325 7.69 -22.73 4.47
C GLU A 325 6.55 -22.12 3.65
N ILE A 326 5.77 -22.96 2.95
CA ILE A 326 4.51 -22.56 2.31
C ILE A 326 3.38 -23.35 2.98
N ARG A 327 2.38 -22.64 3.51
CA ARG A 327 1.16 -23.21 4.07
C ARG A 327 -0.01 -22.93 3.14
N PHE A 328 -0.55 -23.96 2.53
CA PHE A 328 -1.75 -23.82 1.71
C PHE A 328 -2.98 -23.62 2.60
N THR A 329 -3.84 -22.68 2.21
CA THR A 329 -5.07 -22.36 2.96
C THR A 329 -6.21 -21.98 2.03
N GLU A 330 -7.43 -22.34 2.42
CA GLU A 330 -8.65 -22.00 1.67
C GLU A 330 -8.93 -20.49 1.66
N ASP A 331 -8.58 -19.78 2.74
CA ASP A 331 -8.76 -18.31 2.83
C ASP A 331 -7.82 -17.70 3.87
N LEU A 332 -7.54 -16.41 3.72
CA LEU A 332 -6.71 -15.63 4.61
C LEU A 332 -7.56 -14.85 5.63
N PRO A 333 -7.08 -14.66 6.88
CA PRO A 333 -7.83 -13.92 7.90
C PRO A 333 -7.93 -12.45 7.51
N LYS A 334 -9.12 -12.01 7.09
CA LYS A 334 -9.38 -10.63 6.62
C LYS A 334 -10.32 -9.88 7.57
N THR A 335 -10.14 -8.56 7.64
CA THR A 335 -11.15 -7.66 8.21
C THR A 335 -12.38 -7.59 7.31
N ARG A 336 -13.50 -7.05 7.81
CA ARG A 336 -14.68 -6.76 6.97
C ARG A 336 -14.39 -5.80 5.79
N SER A 337 -13.28 -5.07 5.84
CA SER A 337 -12.81 -4.20 4.74
C SER A 337 -11.84 -4.91 3.78
N GLY A 338 -11.61 -6.22 3.95
CA GLY A 338 -10.75 -7.02 3.09
C GLY A 338 -9.25 -6.96 3.44
N LYS A 339 -8.84 -6.31 4.53
CA LYS A 339 -7.43 -6.24 4.92
C LYS A 339 -6.98 -7.51 5.61
N ILE A 340 -5.90 -8.12 5.14
CA ILE A 340 -5.29 -9.29 5.76
C ILE A 340 -4.71 -8.92 7.14
N ILE A 341 -5.04 -9.70 8.16
CA ILE A 341 -4.60 -9.47 9.55
C ILE A 341 -3.32 -10.26 9.80
N ARG A 342 -2.19 -9.76 9.27
CA ARG A 342 -0.86 -10.42 9.30
C ARG A 342 -0.37 -10.78 10.69
N ARG A 343 -0.75 -10.02 11.72
CA ARG A 343 -0.42 -10.32 13.12
C ARG A 343 -0.87 -11.73 13.53
N LEU A 344 -2.03 -12.19 13.07
CA LEU A 344 -2.56 -13.51 13.38
C LEU A 344 -1.76 -14.61 12.67
N LEU A 345 -1.45 -14.39 11.39
CA LEU A 345 -0.60 -15.27 10.60
C LEU A 345 0.80 -15.42 11.21
N ARG A 346 1.36 -14.34 11.76
CA ARG A 346 2.66 -14.36 12.44
C ARG A 346 2.63 -15.23 13.70
N SER A 347 1.61 -15.09 14.55
CA SER A 347 1.44 -15.96 15.71
C SER A 347 1.31 -17.43 15.30
N LEU A 348 0.54 -17.71 14.23
CA LEU A 348 0.38 -19.06 13.69
C LEU A 348 1.69 -19.64 13.12
N ALA A 349 2.46 -18.84 12.40
CA ALA A 349 3.77 -19.23 11.87
C ALA A 349 4.78 -19.52 12.99
N ALA A 350 4.75 -18.74 14.06
CA ALA A 350 5.60 -18.91 15.24
C ALA A 350 5.11 -19.99 16.23
N GLY A 351 3.97 -20.65 15.97
CA GLY A 351 3.38 -21.63 16.88
C GLY A 351 2.89 -21.04 18.21
N GLN A 352 2.63 -19.74 18.25
CA GLN A 352 2.19 -19.01 19.44
C GLN A 352 0.66 -18.96 19.53
N GLU A 353 0.13 -18.88 20.75
CA GLU A 353 -1.29 -18.58 20.94
C GLU A 353 -1.63 -17.20 20.35
N ILE A 354 -2.78 -17.14 19.69
CA ILE A 354 -3.31 -15.89 19.14
C ILE A 354 -3.75 -15.00 20.31
N ALA A 355 -2.96 -13.99 20.64
CA ALA A 355 -3.33 -12.96 21.61
C ALA A 355 -4.09 -11.79 20.93
N GLY A 356 -4.97 -11.08 21.64
CA GLY A 356 -5.60 -9.83 21.17
C GLY A 356 -6.98 -9.96 20.51
N ASP A 357 -7.57 -8.82 20.15
CA ASP A 357 -8.97 -8.74 19.68
C ASP A 357 -9.16 -9.32 18.27
N THR A 358 -10.15 -10.20 18.13
CA THR A 358 -10.60 -10.89 16.90
C THR A 358 -12.01 -10.46 16.50
N SER A 359 -12.55 -9.39 17.09
CA SER A 359 -13.91 -8.85 16.82
C SER A 359 -14.09 -8.35 15.38
N THR A 360 -13.01 -7.92 14.72
CA THR A 360 -13.04 -7.33 13.38
C THR A 360 -12.88 -8.33 12.23
N LEU A 361 -12.64 -9.61 12.52
CA LEU A 361 -12.55 -10.67 11.52
C LEU A 361 -13.87 -10.86 10.79
N GLN A 362 -13.80 -11.04 9.47
CA GLN A 362 -14.95 -11.39 8.66
C GLN A 362 -15.44 -12.81 8.95
N ASP A 363 -14.51 -13.77 9.01
CA ASP A 363 -14.77 -15.17 9.36
C ASP A 363 -13.75 -15.64 10.39
N ARG A 364 -14.25 -16.14 11.52
CA ARG A 364 -13.42 -16.67 12.62
C ARG A 364 -13.01 -18.11 12.39
N SER A 365 -13.76 -18.88 11.60
CA SER A 365 -13.48 -20.30 11.34
C SER A 365 -12.17 -20.51 10.57
N VAL A 366 -11.73 -19.49 9.83
CA VAL A 366 -10.43 -19.46 9.14
C VAL A 366 -9.26 -19.68 10.10
N LEU A 367 -9.33 -19.14 11.34
CA LEU A 367 -8.27 -19.32 12.32
C LEU A 367 -8.17 -20.75 12.85
N ASP A 368 -9.30 -21.42 13.00
CA ASP A 368 -9.33 -22.81 13.49
C ASP A 368 -8.79 -23.77 12.42
N LYS A 369 -9.13 -23.53 11.15
CA LYS A 369 -8.57 -24.28 10.01
C LYS A 369 -7.07 -24.08 9.87
N LEU A 370 -6.58 -22.85 10.03
CA LEU A 370 -5.14 -22.54 9.98
C LEU A 370 -4.33 -23.12 11.14
N ARG A 371 -4.98 -23.47 12.27
CA ARG A 371 -4.34 -24.19 13.39
C ARG A 371 -4.25 -25.70 13.15
N GLY A 372 -5.17 -26.27 12.37
CA GLY A 372 -5.29 -27.71 12.14
C GLY A 372 -4.46 -28.26 10.98
N GLY A 373 -3.83 -27.40 10.17
CA GLY A 373 -2.99 -27.78 9.03
C GLY A 373 -1.52 -27.97 9.39
N ALA A 374 -1.24 -28.84 10.37
CA ALA A 374 0.11 -29.31 10.69
C ALA A 374 0.32 -30.75 10.21
#